data_AF-A0A2E7NYN3-F1
#
_entry.id   AF-A0A2E7NYN3-F1
#
_cell.length_a   1.000
_cell.length_b   1.000
_cell.length_c   1.000
_cell.angle_alpha   90.00
_cell.angle_beta   90.00
_cell.angle_gamma   90.00
#
_symmetry.space_group_name_H-M   'P 1'
#
loop_
_entity.id
_entity.type
_entity.pdbx_description
1 polymer ?
#
loop_
_entity_poly.entity_id
_entity_poly.type
_entity_poly.pdbx_seq_one_letter_code
_entity_poly.pdbx_strand_id
1 'polypeptide(L)'
;MRSTVEEMQAARSAAQAYRHQPGSLQAAHVYAQLFVATPDEAALAMGRDYLVQQMQEAQELPCDLPQEPAALANWIEARAAEVGVAYESYLKERQQGAPRRYFSGRAHALNFLRCVGPTKMVDGAWLYSAIRRWRDPLFRPLILTYLEELGDGDAAMNHVTLYRSLLAANGCEHGPALSEEHYVQGAIQLGLAHHGAEFEAEVFGFNLGYEQLPLHLLITAYELNELGIDPYYFTLHVTIDNAASGHARKAAEAVAQAAAQAADPQAFMQGVRRGYLLNELGASTLGVIGSFVLQDEVVRVLAEKAPFGRMMHSDYCRIGGKTVNQWLEQPDGMASFLAEMEKAKWITRGKPAEESRFWRLIDAAGGQMFGVFEGYEKQVIREWIEEGWSDGRRQPSFRALARGRENAAAEAPAVPAVALGEVDLDALVAELAPGRHHFVPGLEATRRYSERYRRACVA
;
A
#
# COMPACT_ATOMS: atom_id res chain seq x y z
N MET A 1 21.08 -16.70 1.65
CA MET A 1 21.23 -16.46 0.19
C MET A 1 20.39 -17.37 -0.70
N ARG A 2 19.92 -18.56 -0.25
CA ARG A 2 18.96 -19.39 -1.03
C ARG A 2 17.47 -19.02 -0.82
N SER A 3 17.04 -18.69 0.41
CA SER A 3 15.60 -18.42 0.65
C SER A 3 15.07 -17.14 -0.01
N THR A 4 15.85 -16.05 -0.09
CA THR A 4 15.38 -14.80 -0.71
C THR A 4 15.20 -14.88 -2.22
N VAL A 5 15.98 -15.71 -2.91
CA VAL A 5 15.85 -15.89 -4.37
C VAL A 5 14.68 -16.84 -4.68
N GLU A 6 14.50 -17.88 -3.85
CA GLU A 6 13.38 -18.82 -3.96
C GLU A 6 12.04 -18.14 -3.64
N GLU A 7 11.99 -17.28 -2.62
CA GLU A 7 10.80 -16.47 -2.27
C GLU A 7 10.44 -15.46 -3.38
N MET A 8 11.43 -14.76 -3.96
CA MET A 8 11.19 -13.82 -5.07
C MET A 8 10.79 -14.54 -6.36
N GLN A 9 11.31 -15.75 -6.61
CA GLN A 9 10.94 -16.56 -7.77
C GLN A 9 9.55 -17.20 -7.59
N ALA A 10 9.19 -17.62 -6.37
CA ALA A 10 7.86 -18.10 -6.03
C ALA A 10 6.82 -16.98 -6.15
N ALA A 11 7.13 -15.77 -5.65
CA ALA A 11 6.29 -14.58 -5.78
C ALA A 11 6.10 -14.12 -7.24
N ARG A 12 7.17 -14.16 -8.05
CA ARG A 12 7.09 -13.91 -9.51
C ARG A 12 6.26 -14.97 -10.23
N SER A 13 6.32 -16.23 -9.78
CA SER A 13 5.53 -17.32 -10.35
C SER A 13 4.05 -17.22 -9.96
N ALA A 14 3.75 -16.80 -8.72
CA ALA A 14 2.39 -16.54 -8.25
C ALA A 14 1.74 -15.36 -9.01
N ALA A 15 2.47 -14.25 -9.17
CA ALA A 15 2.01 -13.10 -9.95
C ALA A 15 1.85 -13.40 -11.47
N GLN A 16 2.53 -14.44 -11.99
CA GLN A 16 2.39 -14.88 -13.39
C GLN A 16 1.35 -16.00 -13.58
N ALA A 17 0.98 -16.72 -12.53
CA ALA A 17 0.06 -17.85 -12.59
C ALA A 17 -1.42 -17.42 -12.74
N TYR A 18 -1.75 -16.17 -12.43
CA TYR A 18 -3.06 -15.59 -12.72
C TYR A 18 -3.14 -15.05 -14.15
N ARG A 19 -3.68 -15.86 -15.05
CA ARG A 19 -4.08 -15.38 -16.38
C ARG A 19 -5.47 -14.76 -16.28
N HIS A 20 -5.56 -13.50 -16.72
CA HIS A 20 -6.82 -12.82 -17.03
C HIS A 20 -7.84 -13.76 -17.68
N GLN A 21 -8.96 -14.03 -17.00
CA GLN A 21 -10.14 -14.61 -17.63
C GLN A 21 -10.99 -13.47 -18.20
N PRO A 22 -11.19 -13.39 -19.53
CA PRO A 22 -12.09 -12.41 -20.13
C PRO A 22 -13.53 -12.78 -19.78
N GLY A 23 -14.15 -12.04 -18.86
CA GLY A 23 -15.52 -12.25 -18.38
C GLY A 23 -15.70 -12.18 -16.86
N SER A 24 -14.60 -12.15 -16.09
CA SER A 24 -14.62 -12.02 -14.63
C SER A 24 -14.80 -10.57 -14.18
N LEU A 25 -15.43 -10.37 -13.02
CA LEU A 25 -15.49 -9.09 -12.32
C LEU A 25 -14.07 -8.50 -12.20
N GLN A 26 -13.84 -7.35 -12.83
CA GLN A 26 -12.53 -6.68 -12.82
C GLN A 26 -12.29 -6.04 -11.44
N ALA A 27 -11.20 -6.40 -10.78
CA ALA A 27 -10.83 -5.91 -9.46
C ALA A 27 -10.73 -4.38 -9.44
N ALA A 28 -10.16 -3.76 -10.49
CA ALA A 28 -10.08 -2.30 -10.59
C ALA A 28 -11.47 -1.64 -10.65
N HIS A 29 -12.41 -2.28 -11.33
CA HIS A 29 -13.78 -1.81 -11.42
C HIS A 29 -14.52 -1.97 -10.08
N VAL A 30 -14.43 -3.14 -9.44
CA VAL A 30 -15.01 -3.41 -8.12
C VAL A 30 -14.47 -2.42 -7.09
N TYR A 31 -13.14 -2.24 -7.06
CA TYR A 31 -12.48 -1.26 -6.21
C TYR A 31 -13.07 0.13 -6.39
N ALA A 32 -13.18 0.61 -7.64
CA ALA A 32 -13.70 1.95 -7.93
C ALA A 32 -15.18 2.12 -7.57
N GLN A 33 -16.01 1.06 -7.72
CA GLN A 33 -17.42 1.10 -7.37
C GLN A 33 -17.68 1.04 -5.86
N LEU A 34 -16.80 0.38 -5.10
CA LEU A 34 -16.92 0.27 -3.64
C LEU A 34 -16.18 1.39 -2.88
N PHE A 35 -15.11 1.95 -3.45
CA PHE A 35 -14.34 3.02 -2.82
C PHE A 35 -14.93 4.41 -3.09
N VAL A 36 -16.21 4.56 -2.74
CA VAL A 36 -16.98 5.81 -2.82
C VAL A 36 -17.66 6.08 -1.48
N ALA A 37 -18.15 7.30 -1.26
CA ALA A 37 -18.78 7.69 0.01
C ALA A 37 -20.01 6.83 0.36
N THR A 38 -20.80 6.45 -0.64
CA THR A 38 -21.98 5.60 -0.50
C THR A 38 -22.13 4.74 -1.76
N PRO A 39 -21.67 3.47 -1.75
CA PRO A 39 -21.88 2.56 -2.86
C PRO A 39 -23.37 2.29 -3.06
N ASP A 40 -23.81 2.18 -4.31
CA ASP A 40 -25.20 1.81 -4.63
C ASP A 40 -25.43 0.28 -4.54
N GLU A 41 -26.68 -0.14 -4.70
CA GLU A 41 -27.06 -1.56 -4.58
C GLU A 41 -26.37 -2.44 -5.63
N ALA A 42 -26.12 -1.92 -6.84
CA ALA A 42 -25.45 -2.66 -7.90
C ALA A 42 -23.96 -2.85 -7.59
N ALA A 43 -23.29 -1.81 -7.09
CA ALA A 43 -21.91 -1.88 -6.62
C ALA A 43 -21.77 -2.86 -5.44
N LEU A 44 -22.71 -2.84 -4.49
CA LEU A 44 -22.73 -3.77 -3.37
C LEU A 44 -22.89 -5.22 -3.84
N ALA A 45 -23.85 -5.49 -4.73
CA ALA A 45 -24.04 -6.83 -5.30
C ALA A 45 -22.77 -7.31 -6.04
N MET A 46 -22.16 -6.44 -6.84
CA MET A 46 -20.90 -6.73 -7.53
C MET A 46 -19.77 -7.07 -6.56
N GLY A 47 -19.61 -6.31 -5.47
CA GLY A 47 -18.61 -6.56 -4.44
C GLY A 47 -18.80 -7.91 -3.74
N ARG A 48 -20.07 -8.30 -3.49
CA ARG A 48 -20.40 -9.61 -2.90
C ARG A 48 -20.00 -10.75 -3.82
N ASP A 49 -20.41 -10.67 -5.09
CA ASP A 49 -20.12 -11.72 -6.08
C ASP A 49 -18.62 -11.84 -6.33
N TYR A 50 -17.90 -10.71 -6.34
CA TYR A 50 -16.44 -10.68 -6.42
C TYR A 50 -15.81 -11.39 -5.22
N LEU A 51 -16.23 -11.06 -4.00
CA LEU A 51 -15.69 -11.68 -2.79
C LEU A 51 -15.92 -13.20 -2.78
N VAL A 52 -17.11 -13.67 -3.18
CA VAL A 52 -17.41 -15.11 -3.31
C VAL A 52 -16.48 -15.78 -4.32
N GLN A 53 -16.23 -15.15 -5.47
CA GLN A 53 -15.28 -15.64 -6.46
C GLN A 53 -13.86 -15.73 -5.88
N GLN A 54 -13.38 -14.69 -5.19
CA GLN A 54 -12.05 -14.69 -4.56
C GLN A 54 -11.93 -15.78 -3.49
N MET A 55 -12.98 -16.02 -2.69
CA MET A 55 -12.99 -17.11 -1.70
C MET A 55 -12.94 -18.50 -2.32
N GLN A 56 -13.50 -18.69 -3.52
CA GLN A 56 -13.39 -19.96 -4.26
C GLN A 56 -11.98 -20.14 -4.81
N GLU A 57 -11.40 -19.09 -5.36
CA GLU A 57 -10.04 -19.09 -5.89
C GLU A 57 -8.99 -19.35 -4.78
N ALA A 58 -9.17 -18.73 -3.61
CA ALA A 58 -8.28 -18.88 -2.46
C ALA A 58 -8.29 -20.30 -1.84
N GLN A 59 -9.36 -21.07 -1.98
CA GLN A 59 -9.48 -22.40 -1.35
C GLN A 59 -8.46 -23.42 -1.85
N GLU A 60 -7.97 -23.24 -3.07
CA GLU A 60 -6.96 -24.11 -3.69
C GLU A 60 -5.53 -23.81 -3.20
N LEU A 61 -5.35 -22.72 -2.44
CA LEU A 61 -4.03 -22.31 -1.95
C LEU A 61 -3.58 -23.15 -0.75
N PRO A 62 -2.25 -23.37 -0.59
CA PRO A 62 -1.72 -23.97 0.61
C PRO A 62 -2.04 -23.08 1.82
N CYS A 63 -2.46 -23.71 2.91
CA CYS A 63 -2.80 -23.01 4.15
C CYS A 63 -1.93 -23.54 5.29
N ASP A 64 -1.16 -22.65 5.89
CA ASP A 64 -0.31 -22.89 7.05
C ASP A 64 -1.04 -22.61 8.38
N LEU A 65 -2.30 -22.18 8.34
CA LEU A 65 -3.11 -21.89 9.52
C LEU A 65 -3.36 -23.17 10.34
N PRO A 66 -3.10 -23.15 11.66
CA PRO A 66 -3.45 -24.27 12.54
C PRO A 66 -4.94 -24.62 12.48
N GLN A 67 -5.26 -25.92 12.54
CA GLN A 67 -6.66 -26.39 12.59
C GLN A 67 -7.32 -26.06 13.94
N GLU A 68 -6.57 -26.19 15.03
CA GLU A 68 -7.06 -25.98 16.39
C GLU A 68 -6.90 -24.51 16.80
N PRO A 69 -7.96 -23.80 17.20
CA PRO A 69 -7.88 -22.38 17.60
C PRO A 69 -6.90 -22.13 18.75
N ALA A 70 -6.76 -23.09 19.67
CA ALA A 70 -5.83 -23.01 20.79
C ALA A 70 -4.34 -22.95 20.37
N ALA A 71 -4.01 -23.36 19.14
CA ALA A 71 -2.64 -23.33 18.62
C ALA A 71 -2.26 -21.98 17.99
N LEU A 72 -3.23 -21.08 17.74
CA LEU A 72 -3.00 -19.81 17.03
C LEU A 72 -2.03 -18.89 17.75
N ALA A 73 -2.15 -18.78 19.07
CA ALA A 73 -1.26 -18.00 19.92
C ALA A 73 0.21 -18.37 19.71
N ASN A 74 0.54 -19.65 19.89
CA ASN A 74 1.90 -20.16 19.73
C ASN A 74 2.40 -20.04 18.28
N TRP A 75 1.49 -20.21 17.31
CA TRP A 75 1.81 -20.08 15.88
C TRP A 75 2.23 -18.65 15.51
N ILE A 76 1.51 -17.62 15.99
CA ILE A 76 1.92 -16.22 15.77
C ILE A 76 3.25 -15.92 16.45
N GLU A 77 3.45 -16.37 17.70
CA GLU A 77 4.70 -16.16 18.42
C GLU A 77 5.90 -16.78 17.68
N ALA A 78 5.74 -17.98 17.13
CA ALA A 78 6.76 -18.65 16.33
C ALA A 78 7.09 -17.86 15.05
N ARG A 79 6.08 -17.42 14.29
CA ARG A 79 6.27 -16.61 13.08
C ARG A 79 6.96 -15.27 13.38
N ALA A 80 6.57 -14.60 14.46
CA ALA A 80 7.20 -13.36 14.88
C ALA A 80 8.69 -13.56 15.23
N ALA A 81 9.03 -14.67 15.88
CA ALA A 81 10.41 -15.04 16.16
C ALA A 81 11.22 -15.29 14.88
N GLU A 82 10.65 -16.01 13.91
CA GLU A 82 11.27 -16.26 12.60
C GLU A 82 11.53 -14.95 11.83
N VAL A 83 10.56 -14.04 11.79
CA VAL A 83 10.70 -12.71 11.21
C VAL A 83 11.82 -11.92 11.90
N GLY A 84 11.88 -11.98 13.24
CA GLY A 84 12.94 -11.34 14.03
C GLY A 84 14.34 -11.83 13.67
N VAL A 85 14.52 -13.15 13.56
CA VAL A 85 15.80 -13.77 13.13
C VAL A 85 16.16 -13.37 11.70
N ALA A 86 15.20 -13.40 10.78
CA ALA A 86 15.42 -13.02 9.39
C ALA A 86 15.81 -11.54 9.25
N TYR A 87 15.18 -10.65 10.03
CA TYR A 87 15.51 -9.24 10.05
C TYR A 87 16.88 -8.97 10.67
N GLU A 88 17.25 -9.66 11.74
CA GLU A 88 18.60 -9.57 12.31
C GLU A 88 19.67 -9.99 11.29
N SER A 89 19.42 -11.07 10.54
CA SER A 89 20.29 -11.50 9.45
C SER A 89 20.43 -10.43 8.37
N TYR A 90 19.32 -9.81 7.95
CA TYR A 90 19.33 -8.69 7.01
C TYR A 90 20.19 -7.52 7.53
N LEU A 91 20.05 -7.12 8.79
CA LEU A 91 20.84 -6.03 9.36
C LEU A 91 22.34 -6.36 9.41
N LYS A 92 22.70 -7.61 9.74
CA LYS A 92 24.11 -8.07 9.72
C LYS A 92 24.71 -8.00 8.31
N GLU A 93 23.97 -8.44 7.28
CA GLU A 93 24.39 -8.33 5.89
C GLU A 93 24.62 -6.86 5.48
N ARG A 94 23.70 -5.95 5.84
CA ARG A 94 23.83 -4.52 5.55
C ARG A 94 25.02 -3.88 6.27
N GLN A 95 25.29 -4.25 7.52
CA GLN A 95 26.48 -3.80 8.26
C GLN A 95 27.79 -4.27 7.60
N GLN A 96 27.77 -5.40 6.91
CA GLN A 96 28.91 -5.94 6.16
C GLN A 96 29.06 -5.33 4.75
N GLY A 97 28.22 -4.37 4.39
CA GLY A 97 28.29 -3.67 3.10
C GLY A 97 27.55 -4.36 1.95
N ALA A 98 26.70 -5.37 2.23
CA ALA A 98 25.77 -5.88 1.23
C ALA A 98 24.84 -4.75 0.74
N PRO A 99 24.39 -4.71 -0.52
CA PRO A 99 23.47 -3.69 -1.04
C PRO A 99 22.07 -3.80 -0.43
N ARG A 100 21.19 -2.83 -0.73
CA ARG A 100 19.76 -2.91 -0.41
C ARG A 100 19.19 -4.19 -1.02
N ARG A 101 18.27 -4.84 -0.31
CA ARG A 101 17.61 -6.08 -0.72
C ARG A 101 16.39 -5.81 -1.60
N TYR A 102 15.61 -4.76 -1.32
CA TYR A 102 14.37 -4.50 -2.05
C TYR A 102 14.53 -3.41 -3.10
N PHE A 103 15.03 -2.24 -2.72
CA PHE A 103 15.02 -1.08 -3.60
C PHE A 103 16.41 -0.78 -4.14
N SER A 104 16.57 -0.87 -5.45
CA SER A 104 17.81 -0.48 -6.14
C SER A 104 18.10 1.03 -6.01
N GLY A 105 17.05 1.85 -5.94
CA GLY A 105 17.14 3.30 -5.87
C GLY A 105 15.80 3.95 -5.48
N ARG A 106 15.76 5.28 -5.48
CA ARG A 106 14.57 6.03 -5.05
C ARG A 106 13.42 5.87 -6.06
N ALA A 107 13.69 5.83 -7.35
CA ALA A 107 12.70 5.57 -8.39
C ALA A 107 12.00 4.21 -8.20
N HIS A 108 12.77 3.17 -7.85
CA HIS A 108 12.23 1.85 -7.54
C HIS A 108 11.31 1.91 -6.31
N ALA A 109 11.77 2.51 -5.20
CA ALA A 109 10.94 2.65 -4.01
C ALA A 109 9.64 3.44 -4.27
N LEU A 110 9.70 4.53 -5.02
CA LEU A 110 8.50 5.30 -5.38
C LEU A 110 7.56 4.52 -6.31
N ASN A 111 8.09 3.72 -7.24
CA ASN A 111 7.29 2.82 -8.07
C ASN A 111 6.51 1.83 -7.20
N PHE A 112 7.19 1.19 -6.26
CA PHE A 112 6.56 0.29 -5.29
C PHE A 112 5.41 0.97 -4.55
N LEU A 113 5.63 2.17 -3.97
CA LEU A 113 4.59 2.91 -3.24
C LEU A 113 3.37 3.23 -4.12
N ARG A 114 3.57 3.53 -5.41
CA ARG A 114 2.46 3.75 -6.33
C ARG A 114 1.69 2.46 -6.61
N CYS A 115 2.41 1.37 -6.87
CA CYS A 115 1.83 0.08 -7.21
C CYS A 115 1.04 -0.56 -6.06
N VAL A 116 1.48 -0.44 -4.80
CA VAL A 116 0.69 -0.93 -3.65
C VAL A 116 -0.36 0.07 -3.16
N GLY A 117 -0.49 1.22 -3.83
CA GLY A 117 -1.43 2.28 -3.49
C GLY A 117 -2.88 1.82 -3.33
N PRO A 118 -3.47 1.05 -4.26
CA PRO A 118 -4.84 0.58 -4.12
C PRO A 118 -5.09 -0.22 -2.84
N THR A 119 -4.10 -1.01 -2.38
CA THR A 119 -4.22 -1.77 -1.13
C THR A 119 -4.11 -0.85 0.08
N LYS A 120 -3.16 0.09 0.07
CA LYS A 120 -2.88 0.96 1.23
C LYS A 120 -3.86 2.13 1.38
N MET A 121 -4.60 2.47 0.33
CA MET A 121 -5.65 3.50 0.37
C MET A 121 -6.94 3.04 1.04
N VAL A 122 -7.09 1.75 1.32
CA VAL A 122 -8.25 1.15 1.98
C VAL A 122 -7.86 0.36 3.23
N ASP A 123 -6.70 0.66 3.80
CA ASP A 123 -6.18 -0.01 4.99
C ASP A 123 -7.19 0.04 6.15
N GLY A 124 -7.40 -1.09 6.82
CA GLY A 124 -8.42 -1.29 7.84
C GLY A 124 -9.84 -1.56 7.32
N ALA A 125 -10.14 -1.36 6.02
CA ALA A 125 -11.53 -1.38 5.51
C ALA A 125 -12.29 -2.67 5.80
N TRP A 126 -11.62 -3.84 5.83
CA TRP A 126 -12.27 -5.14 6.10
C TRP A 126 -12.99 -5.18 7.46
N LEU A 127 -12.60 -4.32 8.41
CA LEU A 127 -13.18 -4.23 9.75
C LEU A 127 -14.37 -3.27 9.84
N TYR A 128 -14.69 -2.53 8.78
CA TYR A 128 -15.79 -1.57 8.79
C TYR A 128 -17.15 -2.21 9.13
N SER A 129 -17.37 -3.48 8.77
CA SER A 129 -18.60 -4.19 9.14
C SER A 129 -18.71 -4.41 10.65
N ALA A 130 -17.58 -4.56 11.36
CA ALA A 130 -17.54 -4.87 12.79
C ALA A 130 -18.09 -3.74 13.66
N ILE A 131 -17.95 -2.47 13.26
CA ILE A 131 -18.43 -1.34 14.07
C ILE A 131 -19.96 -1.27 14.20
N ARG A 132 -20.70 -2.01 13.36
CA ARG A 132 -22.16 -2.18 13.52
C ARG A 132 -22.52 -3.16 14.64
N ARG A 133 -21.56 -4.01 15.03
CA ARG A 133 -21.70 -5.01 16.09
C ARG A 133 -21.20 -4.50 17.45
N TRP A 134 -21.19 -3.19 17.68
CA TRP A 134 -20.60 -2.59 18.88
C TRP A 134 -21.21 -3.06 20.21
N ARG A 135 -22.46 -3.53 20.20
CA ARG A 135 -23.12 -4.12 21.38
C ARG A 135 -22.63 -5.54 21.69
N ASP A 136 -21.96 -6.19 20.76
CA ASP A 136 -21.46 -7.55 20.89
C ASP A 136 -19.99 -7.55 21.35
N PRO A 137 -19.70 -8.02 22.58
CA PRO A 137 -18.33 -8.07 23.10
C PRO A 137 -17.39 -8.92 22.25
N LEU A 138 -17.91 -9.86 21.44
CA LEU A 138 -17.08 -10.71 20.58
C LEU A 138 -16.38 -9.89 19.48
N PHE A 139 -17.00 -8.81 19.01
CA PHE A 139 -16.44 -7.95 17.96
C PHE A 139 -15.52 -6.85 18.52
N ARG A 140 -15.40 -6.73 19.85
CA ARG A 140 -14.57 -5.70 20.48
C ARG A 140 -13.13 -5.65 19.95
N PRO A 141 -12.40 -6.78 19.81
CA PRO A 141 -11.04 -6.72 19.28
C PRO A 141 -10.98 -6.12 17.88
N LEU A 142 -11.87 -6.54 16.97
CA LEU A 142 -11.95 -6.03 15.60
C LEU A 142 -12.33 -4.54 15.55
N ILE A 143 -13.26 -4.10 16.39
CA ILE A 143 -13.66 -2.69 16.48
C ILE A 143 -12.49 -1.83 16.97
N LEU A 144 -11.78 -2.27 18.00
CA LEU A 144 -10.64 -1.52 18.53
C LEU A 144 -9.49 -1.45 17.52
N THR A 145 -9.19 -2.55 16.83
CA THR A 145 -8.24 -2.53 15.72
C THR A 145 -8.67 -1.53 14.65
N TYR A 146 -9.93 -1.56 14.19
CA TYR A 146 -10.39 -0.61 13.18
C TYR A 146 -10.23 0.85 13.63
N LEU A 147 -10.61 1.18 14.87
CA LEU A 147 -10.45 2.53 15.38
C LEU A 147 -8.98 2.96 15.44
N GLU A 148 -8.08 2.05 15.78
CA GLU A 148 -6.62 2.28 15.78
C GLU A 148 -6.09 2.51 14.35
N GLU A 149 -6.54 1.73 13.34
CA GLU A 149 -6.26 1.96 11.90
C GLU A 149 -6.76 3.33 11.43
N LEU A 150 -7.92 3.74 11.95
CA LEU A 150 -8.49 5.05 11.68
C LEU A 150 -7.80 6.19 12.46
N GLY A 151 -6.77 5.88 13.25
CA GLY A 151 -6.00 6.82 14.06
C GLY A 151 -6.77 7.39 15.26
N ASP A 152 -7.83 6.72 15.71
CA ASP A 152 -8.80 7.22 16.69
C ASP A 152 -9.34 8.62 16.32
N GLY A 153 -9.35 8.96 15.03
CA GLY A 153 -9.76 10.27 14.49
C GLY A 153 -8.65 11.33 14.45
N ASP A 154 -7.42 11.01 14.84
CA ASP A 154 -6.24 11.85 14.60
C ASP A 154 -5.71 11.62 13.18
N ALA A 155 -5.69 12.69 12.37
CA ALA A 155 -5.16 12.66 11.01
C ALA A 155 -3.68 12.25 10.94
N ALA A 156 -2.89 12.54 11.99
CA ALA A 156 -1.48 12.16 12.05
C ALA A 156 -1.26 10.67 12.36
N MET A 157 -2.33 9.97 12.76
CA MET A 157 -2.32 8.53 13.05
C MET A 157 -3.22 7.73 12.11
N ASN A 158 -4.10 8.37 11.32
CA ASN A 158 -4.95 7.68 10.35
C ASN A 158 -4.12 7.09 9.20
N HIS A 159 -4.24 5.78 8.98
CA HIS A 159 -3.38 5.04 8.04
C HIS A 159 -3.51 5.55 6.60
N VAL A 160 -4.75 5.78 6.13
CA VAL A 160 -5.01 6.31 4.79
C VAL A 160 -4.50 7.75 4.66
N THR A 161 -4.72 8.61 5.66
CA THR A 161 -4.18 9.98 5.64
C THR A 161 -2.66 10.00 5.59
N LEU A 162 -1.99 9.15 6.38
CA LEU A 162 -0.54 8.97 6.36
C LEU A 162 -0.03 8.51 4.99
N TYR A 163 -0.69 7.50 4.40
CA TYR A 163 -0.29 6.98 3.09
C TYR A 163 -0.47 8.01 1.96
N ARG A 164 -1.60 8.76 1.98
CA ARG A 164 -1.83 9.86 1.04
C ARG A 164 -0.77 10.95 1.16
N SER A 165 -0.41 11.31 2.39
CA SER A 165 0.63 12.32 2.66
C SER A 165 2.00 11.85 2.16
N LEU A 166 2.31 10.57 2.32
CA LEU A 166 3.51 9.95 1.80
C LEU A 166 3.59 10.04 0.27
N LEU A 167 2.52 9.72 -0.46
CA LEU A 167 2.51 9.85 -1.93
C LEU A 167 2.63 11.31 -2.36
N ALA A 168 1.88 12.22 -1.72
CA ALA A 168 1.90 13.65 -2.02
C ALA A 168 3.29 14.28 -1.82
N ALA A 169 3.94 13.97 -0.70
CA ALA A 169 5.28 14.47 -0.38
C ALA A 169 6.35 14.04 -1.40
N ASN A 170 6.08 12.98 -2.19
CA ASN A 170 6.99 12.46 -3.19
C ASN A 170 6.50 12.65 -4.63
N GLY A 171 5.43 13.43 -4.86
CA GLY A 171 4.88 13.67 -6.20
C GLY A 171 4.40 12.39 -6.88
N CYS A 172 3.77 11.50 -6.11
CA CYS A 172 3.28 10.19 -6.52
C CYS A 172 1.74 10.08 -6.43
N GLU A 173 1.03 11.20 -6.36
CA GLU A 173 -0.44 11.26 -6.23
C GLU A 173 -1.14 10.72 -7.48
N HIS A 174 -0.51 10.90 -8.64
CA HIS A 174 -1.02 10.45 -9.93
C HIS A 174 -0.13 9.34 -10.48
N GLY A 175 -0.77 8.33 -11.06
CA GLY A 175 -0.06 7.29 -11.75
C GLY A 175 -0.85 6.60 -12.84
N PRO A 176 -0.15 5.80 -13.66
CA PRO A 176 -0.81 5.06 -14.72
C PRO A 176 -1.84 4.12 -14.12
N ALA A 177 -2.80 3.71 -14.95
CA ALA A 177 -3.64 2.59 -14.60
C ALA A 177 -2.74 1.37 -14.30
N LEU A 178 -2.93 0.78 -13.13
CA LEU A 178 -2.24 -0.45 -12.73
C LEU A 178 -2.98 -1.66 -13.33
N SER A 179 -2.31 -2.80 -13.40
CA SER A 179 -2.98 -4.06 -13.75
C SER A 179 -3.98 -4.48 -12.67
N GLU A 180 -4.94 -5.33 -13.04
CA GLU A 180 -5.97 -5.86 -12.13
C GLU A 180 -5.39 -6.45 -10.84
N GLU A 181 -4.26 -7.16 -10.92
CA GLU A 181 -3.55 -7.77 -9.79
C GLU A 181 -3.25 -6.78 -8.64
N HIS A 182 -3.01 -5.50 -8.94
CA HIS A 182 -2.73 -4.49 -7.93
C HIS A 182 -3.98 -4.02 -7.18
N TYR A 183 -5.17 -4.23 -7.75
CA TYR A 183 -6.45 -3.85 -7.17
C TYR A 183 -7.12 -4.98 -6.40
N VAL A 184 -6.72 -6.24 -6.61
CA VAL A 184 -7.34 -7.43 -5.99
C VAL A 184 -7.46 -7.29 -4.48
N GLN A 185 -6.35 -7.00 -3.79
CA GLN A 185 -6.34 -6.85 -2.33
C GLN A 185 -7.24 -5.71 -1.85
N GLY A 186 -7.20 -4.55 -2.51
CA GLY A 186 -8.09 -3.44 -2.16
C GLY A 186 -9.57 -3.77 -2.37
N ALA A 187 -9.90 -4.47 -3.47
CA ALA A 187 -11.26 -4.89 -3.76
C ALA A 187 -11.78 -5.93 -2.76
N ILE A 188 -10.94 -6.87 -2.31
CA ILE A 188 -11.27 -7.83 -1.26
C ILE A 188 -11.58 -7.11 0.05
N GLN A 189 -10.71 -6.18 0.48
CA GLN A 189 -10.90 -5.42 1.72
C GLN A 189 -12.22 -4.63 1.71
N LEU A 190 -12.54 -3.97 0.60
CA LEU A 190 -13.80 -3.26 0.41
C LEU A 190 -15.01 -4.21 0.36
N GLY A 191 -14.87 -5.38 -0.27
CA GLY A 191 -15.90 -6.42 -0.26
C GLY A 191 -16.24 -6.86 1.17
N LEU A 192 -15.21 -7.16 1.98
CA LEU A 192 -15.36 -7.49 3.40
C LEU A 192 -15.93 -6.34 4.22
N ALA A 193 -15.56 -5.09 3.91
CA ALA A 193 -16.09 -3.90 4.57
C ALA A 193 -17.61 -3.83 4.52
N HIS A 194 -18.18 -4.13 3.35
CA HIS A 194 -19.61 -3.98 3.09
C HIS A 194 -20.43 -5.25 3.34
N HIS A 195 -19.81 -6.43 3.24
CA HIS A 195 -20.48 -7.73 3.37
C HIS A 195 -20.04 -8.55 4.58
N GLY A 196 -19.22 -8.00 5.46
CA GLY A 196 -18.68 -8.76 6.60
C GLY A 196 -19.71 -9.32 7.57
N ALA A 197 -20.96 -8.82 7.59
CA ALA A 197 -22.06 -9.42 8.35
C ALA A 197 -22.55 -10.77 7.75
N GLU A 198 -22.38 -10.98 6.45
CA GLU A 198 -22.62 -12.28 5.79
C GLU A 198 -21.41 -13.21 5.93
N PHE A 199 -20.21 -12.64 6.02
CA PHE A 199 -18.92 -13.34 6.00
C PHE A 199 -18.11 -13.12 7.28
N GLU A 200 -18.74 -13.23 8.45
CA GLU A 200 -18.11 -12.86 9.73
C GLU A 200 -16.84 -13.68 9.99
N ALA A 201 -16.92 -15.01 9.83
CA ALA A 201 -15.77 -15.89 10.03
C ALA A 201 -14.60 -15.53 9.08
N GLU A 202 -14.89 -15.16 7.84
CA GLU A 202 -13.90 -14.70 6.88
C GLU A 202 -13.30 -13.35 7.27
N VAL A 203 -14.05 -12.41 7.86
CA VAL A 203 -13.48 -11.16 8.39
C VAL A 203 -12.48 -11.46 9.52
N PHE A 204 -12.81 -12.37 10.44
CA PHE A 204 -11.88 -12.83 11.48
C PHE A 204 -10.61 -13.45 10.88
N GLY A 205 -10.78 -14.28 9.85
CA GLY A 205 -9.68 -14.91 9.12
C GLY A 205 -8.78 -13.93 8.38
N PHE A 206 -9.39 -12.99 7.64
CA PHE A 206 -8.66 -11.96 6.90
C PHE A 206 -7.85 -11.10 7.86
N ASN A 207 -8.49 -10.65 8.95
CA ASN A 207 -7.83 -9.89 10.00
C ASN A 207 -6.65 -10.66 10.62
N LEU A 208 -6.81 -11.94 10.93
CA LEU A 208 -5.72 -12.77 11.45
C LEU A 208 -4.52 -12.84 10.50
N GLY A 209 -4.76 -12.89 9.18
CA GLY A 209 -3.70 -12.89 8.18
C GLY A 209 -3.02 -11.54 8.06
N TYR A 210 -3.81 -10.47 7.96
CA TYR A 210 -3.32 -9.12 7.67
C TYR A 210 -2.53 -8.50 8.84
N GLU A 211 -2.96 -8.75 10.08
CA GLU A 211 -2.38 -8.19 11.30
C GLU A 211 -1.05 -8.83 11.73
N GLN A 212 -0.53 -9.79 10.97
CA GLN A 212 0.79 -10.33 11.21
C GLN A 212 1.85 -9.35 10.72
N LEU A 213 2.99 -9.26 11.39
CA LEU A 213 4.11 -8.41 10.96
C LEU A 213 4.99 -9.17 9.94
N PRO A 214 4.86 -8.94 8.62
CA PRO A 214 5.75 -9.59 7.65
C PRO A 214 7.13 -8.95 7.66
N LEU A 215 8.15 -9.76 7.35
CA LEU A 215 9.55 -9.31 7.23
C LEU A 215 9.70 -8.10 6.30
N HIS A 216 8.89 -8.04 5.24
CA HIS A 216 9.05 -6.99 4.24
C HIS A 216 8.79 -5.59 4.81
N LEU A 217 7.88 -5.41 5.78
CA LEU A 217 7.61 -4.08 6.35
C LEU A 217 8.84 -3.52 7.06
N LEU A 218 9.57 -4.37 7.80
CA LEU A 218 10.80 -4.01 8.50
C LEU A 218 11.92 -3.59 7.54
N ILE A 219 12.11 -4.34 6.44
CA ILE A 219 13.11 -4.03 5.43
C ILE A 219 12.71 -2.79 4.62
N THR A 220 11.44 -2.70 4.20
CA THR A 220 10.90 -1.53 3.49
C THR A 220 11.09 -0.26 4.31
N ALA A 221 10.70 -0.24 5.59
CA ALA A 221 10.89 0.92 6.45
C ALA A 221 12.37 1.32 6.58
N TYR A 222 13.26 0.33 6.71
CA TYR A 222 14.71 0.57 6.77
C TYR A 222 15.24 1.22 5.49
N GLU A 223 14.91 0.65 4.33
CA GLU A 223 15.44 1.10 3.03
C GLU A 223 14.80 2.40 2.53
N LEU A 224 13.51 2.64 2.81
CA LEU A 224 12.86 3.93 2.50
C LEU A 224 13.58 5.08 3.20
N ASN A 225 13.93 4.90 4.48
CA ASN A 225 14.67 5.89 5.23
C ASN A 225 16.06 6.17 4.62
N GLU A 226 16.77 5.15 4.12
CA GLU A 226 18.05 5.34 3.40
C GLU A 226 17.87 6.13 2.09
N LEU A 227 16.74 5.95 1.41
CA LEU A 227 16.40 6.63 0.17
C LEU A 227 15.79 8.03 0.38
N GLY A 228 15.75 8.51 1.62
CA GLY A 228 15.15 9.81 1.96
C GLY A 228 13.64 9.86 1.73
N ILE A 229 12.96 8.73 1.91
CA ILE A 229 11.50 8.61 1.87
C ILE A 229 11.01 8.34 3.29
N ASP A 230 9.95 9.02 3.72
CA ASP A 230 9.42 8.89 5.07
C ASP A 230 8.89 7.47 5.30
N PRO A 231 9.48 6.68 6.23
CA PRO A 231 9.05 5.31 6.47
C PRO A 231 7.89 5.22 7.50
N TYR A 232 7.35 6.34 7.97
CA TYR A 232 6.47 6.36 9.16
C TYR A 232 5.26 5.44 9.03
N TYR A 233 4.55 5.47 7.90
CA TYR A 233 3.43 4.57 7.63
C TYR A 233 3.80 3.08 7.85
N PHE A 234 4.97 2.65 7.35
CA PHE A 234 5.45 1.27 7.52
C PHE A 234 5.98 0.99 8.93
N THR A 235 6.57 1.98 9.59
CA THR A 235 7.13 1.85 10.94
C THR A 235 6.03 1.78 12.01
N LEU A 236 4.88 2.39 11.75
CA LEU A 236 3.72 2.36 12.63
C LEU A 236 3.29 0.90 12.88
N HIS A 237 3.03 0.15 11.80
CA HIS A 237 2.68 -1.28 11.79
C HIS A 237 3.67 -2.16 12.58
N VAL A 238 4.98 -1.87 12.51
CA VAL A 238 5.99 -2.59 13.31
C VAL A 238 5.72 -2.53 14.82
N THR A 239 5.13 -1.43 15.30
CA THR A 239 4.86 -1.22 16.72
C THR A 239 3.49 -1.76 17.13
N ILE A 240 2.46 -1.50 16.33
CA ILE A 240 1.08 -1.87 16.65
C ILE A 240 0.76 -3.35 16.39
N ASP A 241 1.43 -3.99 15.42
CA ASP A 241 1.16 -5.38 14.99
C ASP A 241 2.00 -6.43 15.75
N ASN A 242 2.53 -6.07 16.91
CA ASN A 242 3.44 -6.94 17.65
C ASN A 242 2.72 -8.18 18.23
N ALA A 243 3.43 -9.31 18.28
CA ALA A 243 2.91 -10.58 18.78
C ALA A 243 2.73 -10.66 20.31
N ALA A 244 3.14 -9.65 21.08
CA ALA A 244 3.03 -9.66 22.53
C ALA A 244 1.68 -9.12 23.02
N SER A 245 1.35 -7.89 22.62
CA SER A 245 0.10 -7.21 22.99
C SER A 245 -0.54 -6.42 21.84
N GLY A 246 0.06 -6.52 20.65
CA GLY A 246 -0.39 -5.85 19.44
C GLY A 246 -1.52 -6.57 18.73
N HIS A 247 -1.86 -6.09 17.54
CA HIS A 247 -3.00 -6.58 16.76
C HIS A 247 -2.89 -8.05 16.39
N ALA A 248 -1.70 -8.56 16.02
CA ALA A 248 -1.46 -9.97 15.76
C ALA A 248 -1.97 -10.87 16.90
N ARG A 249 -1.58 -10.54 18.15
CA ARG A 249 -2.00 -11.30 19.32
C ARG A 249 -3.51 -11.22 19.55
N LYS A 250 -4.05 -10.00 19.50
CA LYS A 250 -5.50 -9.75 19.68
C LYS A 250 -6.33 -10.50 18.62
N ALA A 251 -5.84 -10.60 17.38
CA ALA A 251 -6.52 -11.31 16.30
C ALA A 251 -6.60 -12.82 16.57
N ALA A 252 -5.51 -13.47 17.01
CA ALA A 252 -5.54 -14.88 17.40
C ALA A 252 -6.49 -15.14 18.58
N GLU A 253 -6.46 -14.29 19.60
CA GLU A 253 -7.36 -14.40 20.75
C GLU A 253 -8.82 -14.22 20.34
N ALA A 254 -9.11 -13.27 19.45
CA ALA A 254 -10.44 -13.02 18.93
C ALA A 254 -10.98 -14.23 18.14
N VAL A 255 -10.15 -14.87 17.31
CA VAL A 255 -10.51 -16.10 16.60
C VAL A 255 -10.77 -17.25 17.58
N ALA A 256 -9.89 -17.47 18.56
CA ALA A 256 -10.05 -18.53 19.54
C ALA A 256 -11.33 -18.34 20.39
N GLN A 257 -11.62 -17.11 20.79
CA GLN A 257 -12.82 -16.76 21.54
C GLN A 257 -14.09 -16.94 20.70
N ALA A 258 -14.08 -16.53 19.42
CA ALA A 258 -15.20 -16.69 18.50
C ALA A 258 -15.47 -18.18 18.21
N ALA A 259 -14.43 -18.96 17.95
CA ALA A 259 -14.55 -20.40 17.73
C ALA A 259 -15.16 -21.12 18.94
N ALA A 260 -14.79 -20.73 20.16
CA ALA A 260 -15.36 -21.32 21.38
C ALA A 260 -16.84 -20.99 21.62
N GLN A 261 -17.34 -19.88 21.06
CA GLN A 261 -18.73 -19.43 21.19
C GLN A 261 -19.59 -19.77 19.97
N ALA A 262 -18.99 -20.22 18.87
CA ALA A 262 -19.69 -20.57 17.65
C ALA A 262 -20.60 -21.79 17.87
N ALA A 263 -21.78 -21.76 17.25
CA ALA A 263 -22.70 -22.90 17.26
C ALA A 263 -22.09 -24.14 16.58
N ASP A 264 -21.27 -23.91 15.56
CA ASP A 264 -20.44 -24.92 14.90
C ASP A 264 -18.99 -24.38 14.79
N PRO A 265 -18.12 -24.73 15.75
CA PRO A 265 -16.72 -24.31 15.75
C PRO A 265 -15.94 -24.76 14.52
N GLN A 266 -16.29 -25.92 13.93
CA GLN A 266 -15.59 -26.44 12.76
C GLN A 266 -15.97 -25.63 11.51
N ALA A 267 -17.26 -25.34 11.31
CA ALA A 267 -17.70 -24.49 10.21
C ALA A 267 -17.16 -23.05 10.36
N PHE A 268 -17.11 -22.52 11.58
CA PHE A 268 -16.48 -21.23 11.86
C PHE A 268 -15.01 -21.22 11.43
N MET A 269 -14.22 -22.21 11.87
CA MET A 269 -12.80 -22.29 11.50
C MET A 269 -12.57 -22.52 10.00
N GLN A 270 -13.50 -23.17 9.29
CA GLN A 270 -13.45 -23.23 7.83
C GLN A 270 -13.63 -21.84 7.19
N GLY A 271 -14.52 -21.00 7.73
CA GLY A 271 -14.67 -19.61 7.31
C GLY A 271 -13.44 -18.76 7.63
N VAL A 272 -12.86 -18.91 8.82
CA VAL A 272 -11.59 -18.28 9.20
C VAL A 272 -10.49 -18.65 8.20
N ARG A 273 -10.39 -19.94 7.83
CA ARG A 273 -9.41 -20.38 6.82
C ARG A 273 -9.64 -19.73 5.46
N ARG A 274 -10.89 -19.66 4.97
CA ARG A 274 -11.20 -18.98 3.71
C ARG A 274 -10.79 -17.51 3.75
N GLY A 275 -11.15 -16.79 4.82
CA GLY A 275 -10.77 -15.40 5.03
C GLY A 275 -9.27 -15.18 5.12
N TYR A 276 -8.56 -16.06 5.83
CA TYR A 276 -7.11 -16.02 5.95
C TYR A 276 -6.42 -16.11 4.59
N LEU A 277 -6.84 -17.07 3.76
CA LEU A 277 -6.25 -17.31 2.43
C LEU A 277 -6.49 -16.18 1.43
N LEU A 278 -7.48 -15.31 1.65
CA LEU A 278 -7.67 -14.12 0.82
C LEU A 278 -6.47 -13.16 0.89
N ASN A 279 -5.65 -13.19 1.95
CA ASN A 279 -4.42 -12.39 2.06
C ASN A 279 -3.34 -12.81 1.03
N GLU A 280 -3.47 -14.00 0.44
CA GLU A 280 -2.49 -14.55 -0.52
C GLU A 280 -2.84 -14.24 -1.99
N LEU A 281 -3.97 -13.57 -2.25
CA LEU A 281 -4.42 -13.23 -3.60
C LEU A 281 -3.85 -11.90 -4.11
N GLY A 282 -3.81 -11.74 -5.43
CA GLY A 282 -3.34 -10.52 -6.08
C GLY A 282 -1.81 -10.37 -6.11
N ALA A 283 -1.35 -9.16 -6.44
CA ALA A 283 0.07 -8.86 -6.49
C ALA A 283 0.70 -8.89 -5.09
N SER A 284 1.52 -9.92 -4.81
CA SER A 284 2.32 -9.94 -3.58
C SER A 284 3.28 -8.75 -3.52
N THR A 285 3.51 -8.20 -2.31
CA THR A 285 4.47 -7.10 -2.09
C THR A 285 5.84 -7.38 -2.72
N LEU A 286 6.37 -8.58 -2.52
CA LEU A 286 7.67 -8.97 -3.09
C LEU A 286 7.63 -9.13 -4.61
N GLY A 287 6.48 -9.52 -5.18
CA GLY A 287 6.25 -9.52 -6.62
C GLY A 287 6.26 -8.11 -7.21
N VAL A 288 5.60 -7.15 -6.55
CA VAL A 288 5.60 -5.73 -6.95
C VAL A 288 7.03 -5.18 -6.93
N ILE A 289 7.75 -5.33 -5.81
CA ILE A 289 9.17 -4.94 -5.69
C ILE A 289 10.01 -5.61 -6.78
N GLY A 290 9.84 -6.92 -6.97
CA GLY A 290 10.61 -7.69 -7.92
C GLY A 290 10.32 -7.37 -9.40
N SER A 291 9.25 -6.64 -9.73
CA SER A 291 8.86 -6.36 -11.12
C SER A 291 9.47 -5.10 -11.71
N PHE A 292 10.07 -4.23 -10.88
CA PHE A 292 10.63 -2.96 -11.34
C PHE A 292 11.89 -3.12 -12.19
N VAL A 293 11.87 -2.51 -13.38
CA VAL A 293 13.02 -2.37 -14.27
C VAL A 293 13.13 -0.90 -14.70
N LEU A 294 14.21 -0.23 -14.29
CA LEU A 294 14.41 1.21 -14.53
C LEU A 294 14.37 1.58 -16.02
N GLN A 295 14.90 0.72 -16.89
CA GLN A 295 14.87 0.92 -18.34
C GLN A 295 13.44 0.90 -18.90
N ASP A 296 12.62 -0.06 -18.47
CA ASP A 296 11.25 -0.19 -18.95
C ASP A 296 10.40 0.97 -18.42
N GLU A 297 10.67 1.40 -17.20
CA GLU A 297 9.94 2.51 -16.58
C GLU A 297 10.21 3.86 -17.26
N VAL A 298 11.46 4.17 -17.66
CA VAL A 298 11.73 5.41 -18.40
C VAL A 298 11.08 5.40 -19.79
N VAL A 299 11.00 4.23 -20.43
CA VAL A 299 10.31 4.06 -21.72
C VAL A 299 8.81 4.28 -21.54
N ARG A 300 8.22 3.69 -20.50
CA ARG A 300 6.80 3.88 -20.14
C ARG A 300 6.48 5.36 -19.90
N VAL A 301 7.29 6.05 -19.10
CA VAL A 301 7.12 7.49 -18.81
C VAL A 301 7.10 8.32 -20.10
N LEU A 302 8.02 8.09 -21.03
CA LEU A 302 8.01 8.83 -22.30
C LEU A 302 6.83 8.45 -23.20
N ALA A 303 6.47 7.17 -23.24
CA ALA A 303 5.37 6.68 -24.06
C ALA A 303 4.03 7.29 -23.63
N GLU A 304 3.80 7.46 -22.32
CA GLU A 304 2.60 8.09 -21.78
C GLU A 304 2.53 9.60 -22.06
N LYS A 305 3.66 10.29 -22.10
CA LYS A 305 3.71 11.73 -22.44
C LYS A 305 3.59 11.98 -23.94
N ALA A 306 3.93 10.99 -24.77
CA ALA A 306 3.99 11.16 -26.22
C ALA A 306 2.67 11.64 -26.87
N PRO A 307 1.47 11.10 -26.54
CA PRO A 307 0.21 11.58 -27.10
C PRO A 307 -0.11 13.04 -26.78
N PHE A 308 0.41 13.59 -25.68
CA PHE A 308 0.18 14.97 -25.25
C PHE A 308 1.25 15.93 -25.78
N GLY A 309 2.48 15.45 -26.00
CA GLY A 309 3.57 16.23 -26.56
C GLY A 309 3.61 16.27 -28.09
N ARG A 310 2.97 15.30 -28.78
CA ARG A 310 2.92 15.29 -30.24
C ARG A 310 2.29 16.59 -30.77
N MET A 311 2.88 17.15 -31.82
CA MET A 311 2.52 18.43 -32.45
C MET A 311 2.95 19.69 -31.69
N MET A 312 3.59 19.58 -30.53
CA MET A 312 4.03 20.74 -29.73
C MET A 312 5.47 21.16 -30.00
N HIS A 313 6.20 20.46 -30.88
CA HIS A 313 7.60 20.73 -31.18
C HIS A 313 7.79 21.29 -32.59
N SER A 314 8.81 22.14 -32.77
CA SER A 314 9.22 22.61 -34.09
C SER A 314 10.00 21.55 -34.86
N ASP A 315 9.80 21.50 -36.18
CA ASP A 315 10.51 20.57 -37.08
C ASP A 315 12.01 20.88 -37.27
N TYR A 316 12.49 22.02 -36.77
CA TYR A 316 13.93 22.35 -36.80
C TYR A 316 14.77 21.40 -35.93
N CYS A 317 14.17 20.81 -34.90
CA CYS A 317 14.86 19.85 -34.03
C CYS A 317 14.69 18.43 -34.57
N ARG A 318 15.78 17.83 -35.07
CA ARG A 318 15.81 16.45 -35.55
C ARG A 318 16.80 15.60 -34.76
N ILE A 319 16.38 14.38 -34.41
CA ILE A 319 17.14 13.40 -33.63
C ILE A 319 16.99 12.07 -34.36
N GLY A 320 18.10 11.42 -34.72
CA GLY A 320 18.06 10.17 -35.51
C GLY A 320 17.36 10.32 -36.87
N GLY A 321 17.44 11.49 -37.51
CA GLY A 321 16.81 11.78 -38.81
C GLY A 321 15.31 12.09 -38.77
N LYS A 322 14.63 11.91 -37.63
CA LYS A 322 13.20 12.25 -37.43
C LYS A 322 13.03 13.53 -36.64
N THR A 323 11.91 14.24 -36.80
CA THR A 323 11.52 15.33 -35.90
C THR A 323 11.06 14.76 -34.56
N VAL A 324 11.01 15.59 -33.51
CA VAL A 324 10.48 15.15 -32.21
C VAL A 324 9.01 14.71 -32.34
N ASN A 325 8.19 15.45 -33.08
CA ASN A 325 6.79 15.06 -33.32
C ASN A 325 6.66 13.67 -33.96
N GLN A 326 7.51 13.35 -34.95
CA GLN A 326 7.53 12.03 -35.61
C GLN A 326 7.92 10.89 -34.65
N TRP A 327 8.75 11.17 -33.64
CA TRP A 327 9.01 10.20 -32.58
C TRP A 327 7.78 10.01 -31.69
N LEU A 328 7.16 11.11 -31.24
CA LEU A 328 6.01 11.08 -30.32
C LEU A 328 4.72 10.52 -30.95
N GLU A 329 4.63 10.47 -32.28
CA GLU A 329 3.55 9.78 -33.00
C GLU A 329 3.58 8.26 -32.79
N GLN A 330 4.72 7.68 -32.38
CA GLN A 330 4.91 6.24 -32.19
C GLN A 330 5.35 5.93 -30.75
N PRO A 331 4.41 5.82 -29.78
CA PRO A 331 4.74 5.52 -28.38
C PRO A 331 5.58 4.24 -28.20
N ASP A 332 5.37 3.21 -29.01
CA ASP A 332 6.16 1.97 -28.98
C ASP A 332 7.63 2.19 -29.40
N GLY A 333 7.93 3.31 -30.06
CA GLY A 333 9.27 3.69 -30.52
C GLY A 333 10.12 4.41 -29.46
N MET A 334 9.62 4.65 -28.24
CA MET A 334 10.32 5.48 -27.24
C MET A 334 11.67 4.91 -26.80
N ALA A 335 11.84 3.59 -26.77
CA ALA A 335 13.14 2.98 -26.50
C ALA A 335 14.18 3.35 -27.58
N SER A 336 13.78 3.34 -28.84
CA SER A 336 14.65 3.78 -29.95
C SER A 336 14.90 5.29 -29.90
N PHE A 337 13.89 6.08 -29.52
CA PHE A 337 14.05 7.52 -29.37
C PHE A 337 15.09 7.87 -28.30
N LEU A 338 15.03 7.23 -27.14
CA LEU A 338 16.03 7.38 -26.07
C LEU A 338 17.45 7.06 -26.57
N ALA A 339 17.61 5.96 -27.30
CA ALA A 339 18.91 5.58 -27.88
C ALA A 339 19.44 6.64 -28.86
N GLU A 340 18.57 7.22 -29.70
CA GLU A 340 18.98 8.29 -30.61
C GLU A 340 19.26 9.61 -29.88
N MET A 341 18.56 9.92 -28.79
CA MET A 341 18.86 11.07 -27.92
C MET A 341 20.24 10.94 -27.27
N GLU A 342 20.62 9.73 -26.84
CA GLU A 342 21.95 9.46 -26.30
C GLU A 342 23.04 9.59 -27.38
N LYS A 343 22.85 8.98 -28.56
CA LYS A 343 23.78 9.11 -29.70
C LYS A 343 24.00 10.58 -30.10
N ALA A 344 22.92 11.35 -30.13
CA ALA A 344 22.94 12.77 -30.46
C ALA A 344 23.41 13.68 -29.30
N LYS A 345 23.85 13.11 -28.16
CA LYS A 345 24.31 13.84 -26.96
C LYS A 345 23.28 14.81 -26.38
N TRP A 346 21.99 14.54 -26.61
CA TRP A 346 20.92 15.18 -25.84
C TRP A 346 20.87 14.65 -24.42
N ILE A 347 21.25 13.37 -24.26
CA ILE A 347 21.41 12.69 -22.99
C ILE A 347 22.84 12.16 -22.90
N THR A 348 23.47 12.40 -21.76
CA THR A 348 24.81 11.89 -21.44
C THR A 348 24.69 10.95 -20.25
N ARG A 349 24.68 9.64 -20.52
CA ARG A 349 24.60 8.58 -19.51
C ARG A 349 25.83 8.57 -18.57
N GLY A 350 25.62 8.18 -17.32
CA GLY A 350 26.67 8.03 -16.30
C GLY A 350 27.27 9.36 -15.82
N LYS A 351 26.60 10.48 -16.11
CA LYS A 351 26.97 11.83 -15.68
C LYS A 351 25.84 12.46 -14.87
N PRO A 352 26.13 13.48 -14.02
CA PRO A 352 25.09 14.27 -13.36
C PRO A 352 24.02 14.68 -14.37
N ALA A 353 22.75 14.49 -14.02
CA ALA A 353 21.65 14.69 -14.97
C ALA A 353 21.66 16.10 -15.58
N GLU A 354 22.11 17.11 -14.84
CA GLU A 354 22.23 18.50 -15.24
C GLU A 354 23.17 18.73 -16.43
N GLU A 355 24.11 17.82 -16.70
CA GLU A 355 24.96 17.86 -17.88
C GLU A 355 24.19 17.49 -19.17
N SER A 356 23.10 16.72 -19.05
CA SER A 356 22.25 16.36 -20.18
C SER A 356 21.41 17.56 -20.63
N ARG A 357 21.37 17.81 -21.95
CA ARG A 357 20.53 18.86 -22.54
C ARG A 357 19.06 18.61 -22.25
N PHE A 358 18.60 17.37 -22.42
CA PHE A 358 17.21 16.98 -22.17
C PHE A 358 16.76 17.28 -20.73
N TRP A 359 17.59 16.92 -19.74
CA TRP A 359 17.28 17.18 -18.34
C TRP A 359 17.07 18.68 -18.05
N ARG A 360 17.95 19.54 -18.59
CA ARG A 360 17.82 20.99 -18.45
C ARG A 360 16.52 21.55 -19.05
N LEU A 361 15.93 20.89 -20.04
CA LEU A 361 14.64 21.33 -20.59
C LEU A 361 13.47 21.04 -19.64
N ILE A 362 13.53 19.94 -18.88
CA ILE A 362 12.43 19.47 -18.04
C ILE A 362 12.53 19.94 -16.58
N ASP A 363 13.73 20.27 -16.10
CA ASP A 363 13.96 20.57 -14.68
C ASP A 363 14.53 21.97 -14.38
N ALA A 364 15.24 22.60 -15.32
CA ALA A 364 15.82 23.92 -15.05
C ALA A 364 14.75 25.02 -14.96
N ALA A 365 15.04 26.06 -14.17
CA ALA A 365 14.23 27.27 -14.13
C ALA A 365 14.15 27.90 -15.53
N GLY A 366 12.93 28.10 -16.05
CA GLY A 366 12.70 28.58 -17.41
C GLY A 366 12.92 27.54 -18.52
N GLY A 367 13.07 26.26 -18.16
CA GLY A 367 13.13 25.15 -19.12
C GLY A 367 11.86 25.07 -19.97
N GLN A 368 12.03 24.81 -21.27
CA GLN A 368 10.92 24.81 -22.26
C GLN A 368 9.86 23.73 -22.00
N MET A 369 10.21 22.71 -21.22
CA MET A 369 9.34 21.59 -20.84
C MET A 369 9.10 21.56 -19.32
N PHE A 370 9.31 22.69 -18.63
CA PHE A 370 9.03 22.81 -17.21
C PHE A 370 7.55 22.49 -16.93
N GLY A 371 7.31 21.58 -15.98
CA GLY A 371 5.96 21.13 -15.60
C GLY A 371 5.36 20.00 -16.46
N VAL A 372 6.06 19.54 -17.51
CA VAL A 372 5.58 18.40 -18.32
C VAL A 372 5.69 17.07 -17.56
N PHE A 373 6.78 16.91 -16.80
CA PHE A 373 7.06 15.71 -16.01
C PHE A 373 6.86 15.99 -14.52
N GLU A 374 6.16 15.07 -13.86
CA GLU A 374 5.92 15.09 -12.41
C GLU A 374 7.16 14.65 -11.63
N GLY A 375 7.11 14.80 -10.30
CA GLY A 375 8.25 14.51 -9.41
C GLY A 375 8.78 13.08 -9.57
N TYR A 376 7.88 12.09 -9.59
CA TYR A 376 8.25 10.69 -9.83
C TYR A 376 8.91 10.47 -11.19
N GLU A 377 8.34 11.02 -12.26
CA GLU A 377 8.82 10.84 -13.62
C GLU A 377 10.22 11.44 -13.80
N LYS A 378 10.44 12.62 -13.21
CA LYS A 378 11.76 13.23 -13.13
C LYS A 378 12.74 12.33 -12.37
N GLN A 379 12.34 11.73 -11.25
CA GLN A 379 13.20 10.81 -10.49
C GLN A 379 13.63 9.59 -11.34
N VAL A 380 12.69 8.98 -12.07
CA VAL A 380 12.96 7.88 -13.01
C VAL A 380 13.97 8.31 -14.08
N ILE A 381 13.72 9.45 -14.75
CA ILE A 381 14.62 9.96 -15.79
C ILE A 381 16.00 10.27 -15.21
N ARG A 382 16.08 10.85 -14.01
CA ARG A 382 17.34 11.20 -13.35
C ARG A 382 18.18 9.98 -13.06
N GLU A 383 17.60 9.00 -12.37
CA GLU A 383 18.28 7.74 -12.04
C GLU A 383 18.62 6.96 -13.29
N TRP A 384 17.79 7.04 -14.33
CA TRP A 384 18.16 6.48 -15.62
C TRP A 384 19.43 7.17 -16.13
N ILE A 385 19.43 8.50 -16.34
CA ILE A 385 20.61 9.25 -16.83
C ILE A 385 21.87 8.98 -15.99
N GLU A 386 21.75 8.98 -14.67
CA GLU A 386 22.85 8.84 -13.71
C GLU A 386 23.29 7.38 -13.46
N GLU A 387 22.70 6.40 -14.17
CA GLU A 387 23.01 4.96 -14.04
C GLU A 387 22.68 4.36 -12.66
N GLY A 388 21.64 4.88 -12.04
CA GLY A 388 21.06 4.38 -10.79
C GLY A 388 21.08 5.43 -9.69
N TRP A 389 20.96 4.96 -8.46
CA TRP A 389 20.98 5.77 -7.25
C TRP A 389 22.38 5.77 -6.61
N SER A 390 22.82 6.94 -6.13
CA SER A 390 24.07 7.09 -5.39
C SER A 390 23.83 7.34 -3.91
N ASP A 391 24.31 6.44 -3.06
CA ASP A 391 24.22 6.52 -1.60
C ASP A 391 25.16 7.57 -0.98
N GLY A 392 25.91 8.32 -1.79
CA GLY A 392 26.95 9.26 -1.34
C GLY A 392 26.42 10.46 -0.53
N ARG A 393 25.11 10.72 -0.52
CA ARG A 393 24.48 11.75 0.33
C ARG A 393 23.68 11.07 1.44
N ARG A 394 24.28 10.94 2.62
CA ARG A 394 23.59 10.43 3.81
C ARG A 394 22.46 11.39 4.20
N GLN A 395 21.22 10.97 3.98
CA GLN A 395 20.04 11.70 4.42
C GLN A 395 19.92 11.56 5.96
N PRO A 396 19.58 12.64 6.70
CA PRO A 396 19.24 12.50 8.12
C PRO A 396 18.04 11.55 8.26
N SER A 397 18.10 10.63 9.21
CA SER A 397 16.96 9.73 9.44
C SER A 397 15.70 10.52 9.79
N PHE A 398 14.53 10.07 9.35
CA PHE A 398 13.25 10.73 9.68
C PHE A 398 13.01 10.81 11.19
N ARG A 399 13.48 9.82 11.97
CA ARG A 399 13.49 9.89 13.45
C ARG A 399 14.31 11.07 14.00
N ALA A 400 15.45 11.38 13.38
CA ALA A 400 16.26 12.53 13.77
C ALA A 400 15.57 13.86 13.37
N LEU A 401 14.89 13.89 12.23
CA LEU A 401 14.11 15.05 11.78
C LEU A 401 12.88 15.30 12.67
N ALA A 402 12.19 14.24 13.09
CA ALA A 402 11.03 14.31 13.99
C ALA A 402 11.40 14.87 15.37
N ARG A 403 12.51 14.40 15.98
CA ARG A 403 13.05 14.97 17.23
C ARG A 403 13.45 16.45 17.10
N GLY A 404 13.88 16.87 15.91
CA GLY A 404 14.13 18.28 15.61
C GLY A 404 12.86 19.13 15.53
N ARG A 405 11.73 18.54 15.10
CA ARG A 405 10.42 19.19 15.03
C ARG A 405 9.69 19.23 16.38
N GLU A 406 9.83 18.21 17.23
CA GLU A 406 9.27 18.22 18.61
C GLU A 406 9.83 19.38 19.46
N ASN A 407 11.09 19.79 19.22
CA ASN A 407 11.67 20.99 19.86
C ASN A 407 11.13 22.32 19.29
N ALA A 408 10.39 22.30 18.19
CA ALA A 408 9.82 23.48 17.53
C ALA A 408 8.27 23.52 17.56
N ALA A 409 7.62 22.37 17.76
CA ALA A 409 6.16 22.21 17.82
C ALA A 409 5.65 22.19 19.27
N ALA A 410 6.09 23.15 20.08
CA ALA A 410 5.47 23.45 21.36
C ALA A 410 4.47 24.59 21.18
N GLU A 411 3.47 24.43 20.29
CA GLU A 411 2.29 25.31 20.17
C GLU A 411 1.39 24.83 19.01
N ALA A 412 0.73 23.68 19.18
CA ALA A 412 -0.46 23.38 18.39
C ALA A 412 -1.69 23.89 19.18
N PRO A 413 -2.61 24.67 18.56
CA PRO A 413 -3.79 25.15 19.27
C PRO A 413 -4.68 23.96 19.66
N ALA A 414 -5.06 23.89 20.93
CA ALA A 414 -6.04 22.93 21.41
C ALA A 414 -7.35 23.13 20.64
N VAL A 415 -7.79 22.09 19.93
CA VAL A 415 -9.12 22.06 19.33
C VAL A 415 -10.13 22.04 20.48
N PRO A 416 -11.10 22.98 20.55
CA PRO A 416 -12.05 23.00 21.64
C PRO A 416 -12.85 21.70 21.68
N ALA A 417 -12.95 21.09 22.86
CA ALA A 417 -13.86 19.98 23.10
C ALA A 417 -15.29 20.43 22.77
N VAL A 418 -15.83 19.95 21.66
CA VAL A 418 -17.22 20.22 21.28
C VAL A 418 -18.12 19.51 22.29
N ALA A 419 -19.07 20.23 22.87
CA ALA A 419 -20.02 19.67 23.82
C ALA A 419 -20.74 18.47 23.19
N LEU A 420 -20.62 17.31 23.84
CA LEU A 420 -21.19 16.04 23.43
C LEU A 420 -22.72 16.09 23.56
N GLY A 421 -23.43 16.47 22.50
CA GLY A 421 -24.84 16.11 22.34
C GLY A 421 -25.00 14.59 22.29
N GLU A 422 -26.15 14.03 22.66
CA GLU A 422 -26.43 12.59 22.54
C GLU A 422 -26.47 12.17 21.06
N VAL A 423 -25.34 11.71 20.51
CA VAL A 423 -25.26 11.09 19.19
C VAL A 423 -25.10 9.59 19.37
N ASP A 424 -26.02 8.81 18.80
CA ASP A 424 -25.95 7.35 18.78
C ASP A 424 -24.71 6.85 18.01
N LEU A 425 -24.05 5.79 18.48
CA LEU A 425 -22.93 5.17 17.77
C LEU A 425 -23.35 4.73 16.37
N ASP A 426 -24.60 4.26 16.23
CA ASP A 426 -25.18 3.83 14.96
C ASP A 426 -25.27 4.99 13.95
N ALA A 427 -25.44 6.24 14.41
CA ALA A 427 -25.49 7.44 13.56
C ALA A 427 -24.11 7.86 13.02
N LEU A 428 -23.02 7.40 13.65
CA LEU A 428 -21.65 7.73 13.24
C LEU A 428 -21.09 6.73 12.22
N VAL A 429 -21.62 5.51 12.17
CA VAL A 429 -21.10 4.40 11.34
C VAL A 429 -20.83 4.83 9.90
N ALA A 430 -21.77 5.53 9.27
CA ALA A 430 -21.63 5.92 7.86
C ALA A 430 -20.37 6.77 7.60
N GLU A 431 -19.98 7.65 8.52
CA GLU A 431 -18.80 8.51 8.37
C GLU A 431 -17.48 7.76 8.57
N LEU A 432 -17.52 6.60 9.22
CA LEU A 432 -16.37 5.72 9.40
C LEU A 432 -16.17 4.79 8.18
N ALA A 433 -16.96 4.91 7.10
CA ALA A 433 -16.79 4.08 5.91
C ALA A 433 -15.42 4.31 5.22
N PRO A 434 -14.87 3.32 4.49
CA PRO A 434 -13.57 3.42 3.78
C PRO A 434 -13.44 4.69 2.92
N GLY A 435 -14.50 5.06 2.20
CA GLY A 435 -14.52 6.26 1.37
C GLY A 435 -14.69 7.60 2.10
N ARG A 436 -14.73 7.63 3.45
CA ARG A 436 -15.11 8.82 4.24
C ARG A 436 -14.22 9.13 5.44
N HIS A 437 -13.73 8.10 6.13
CA HIS A 437 -13.09 8.26 7.45
C HIS A 437 -11.88 9.21 7.46
N HIS A 438 -11.17 9.33 6.33
CA HIS A 438 -9.94 10.12 6.22
C HIS A 438 -10.18 11.60 5.86
N PHE A 439 -11.45 12.00 5.65
CA PHE A 439 -11.84 13.41 5.52
C PHE A 439 -12.22 14.00 6.89
N VAL A 440 -12.26 15.33 7.00
CA VAL A 440 -12.56 16.04 8.26
C VAL A 440 -13.83 15.53 8.96
N PRO A 441 -14.98 15.31 8.29
CA PRO A 441 -16.16 14.74 8.95
C PRO A 441 -15.94 13.33 9.48
N GLY A 442 -15.23 12.48 8.73
CA GLY A 442 -14.89 11.12 9.10
C GLY A 442 -13.95 11.03 10.29
N LEU A 443 -12.93 11.89 10.34
CA LEU A 443 -12.00 11.99 11.48
C LEU A 443 -12.72 12.39 12.76
N GLU A 444 -13.63 13.38 12.68
CA GLU A 444 -14.43 13.80 13.82
C GLU A 444 -15.42 12.73 14.28
N ALA A 445 -16.06 12.03 13.33
CA ALA A 445 -16.95 10.92 13.66
C ALA A 445 -16.19 9.76 14.32
N THR A 446 -14.99 9.44 13.83
CA THR A 446 -14.11 8.41 14.40
C THR A 446 -13.73 8.75 15.83
N ARG A 447 -13.32 10.00 16.10
CA ARG A 447 -12.99 10.48 17.45
C ARG A 447 -14.16 10.28 18.41
N ARG A 448 -15.36 10.75 18.00
CA ARG A 448 -16.59 10.60 18.80
C ARG A 448 -16.98 9.14 19.02
N TYR A 449 -16.83 8.31 17.99
CA TYR A 449 -17.13 6.88 18.08
C TYR A 449 -16.18 6.21 19.07
N SER A 450 -14.87 6.43 18.94
CA SER A 450 -13.85 5.82 19.80
C SER A 450 -14.05 6.18 21.28
N GLU A 451 -14.21 7.47 21.59
CA GLU A 451 -14.46 7.94 22.96
C GLU A 451 -15.71 7.30 23.58
N ARG A 452 -16.82 7.26 22.82
CA ARG A 452 -18.09 6.69 23.30
C ARG A 452 -18.01 5.18 23.45
N TYR A 453 -17.46 4.49 22.46
CA TYR A 453 -17.33 3.04 22.49
C TYR A 453 -16.50 2.59 23.69
N ARG A 454 -15.35 3.21 23.93
CA ARG A 454 -14.49 2.89 25.07
C ARG A 454 -15.20 3.15 26.40
N ARG A 455 -15.94 4.27 26.51
CA ARG A 455 -16.72 4.59 27.72
C ARG A 455 -17.89 3.62 27.97
N ALA A 456 -18.56 3.18 26.92
CA ALA A 456 -19.78 2.36 27.04
C ALA A 456 -19.49 0.85 27.13
N CYS A 457 -18.40 0.39 26.50
CA CYS A 457 -18.18 -1.02 26.23
C CYS A 457 -16.82 -1.56 26.69
N VAL A 458 -15.88 -0.71 27.14
CA VAL A 458 -14.53 -1.15 27.56
C VAL A 458 -14.24 -0.82 29.02
N ALA A 459 -14.72 0.34 29.51
CA ALA A 459 -14.75 0.68 30.94
C ALA A 459 -15.73 -0.23 31.69
#